data_AF-A0A2N0NAU8-F1
#
_entry.id   AF-A0A2N0NAU8-F1
#
_cell.length_a   1.000
_cell.length_b   1.000
_cell.length_c   1.000
_cell.angle_alpha   90.00
_cell.angle_beta   90.00
_cell.angle_gamma   90.00
#
_symmetry.space_group_name_H-M   'P 1'
#
loop_
_entity.id
_entity.type
_entity.pdbx_description
1 polymer ?
#
loop_
_entity_poly.entity_id
_entity_poly.type
_entity_poly.pdbx_seq_one_letter_code
_entity_poly.pdbx_strand_id
1 'polypeptide(L)'
;DEHFSTSPGSFISSALSVEYRSIVLNRVLVVIDSKPTLLTDPSDIKQAAIKHFQSVVTPPLIQYSSIDEFSSRWQRAYTPLSDIDSSLYDSVLSPILEDEWKSTLNSMPNNKASGPFKISYEMLKHLTGEAFNLSLILANACLNQGDIPADWREAL
;
A
#
# COMPACT_ATOMS: atom_id res chain seq x y z
N ASP A 1 -21.37 37.68 1.29
CA ASP A 1 -21.74 36.48 2.07
C ASP A 1 -21.13 36.65 3.45
N GLU A 2 -21.95 36.68 4.51
CA GLU A 2 -21.50 36.92 5.90
C GLU A 2 -20.59 35.81 6.45
N HIS A 3 -20.48 34.69 5.74
CA HIS A 3 -19.70 33.54 6.16
C HIS A 3 -18.22 33.57 5.75
N PHE A 4 -17.78 34.48 4.87
CA PHE A 4 -16.40 34.53 4.37
C PHE A 4 -15.36 34.65 5.49
N SER A 5 -15.63 35.47 6.51
CA SER A 5 -14.70 35.74 7.61
C SER A 5 -14.89 34.83 8.82
N THR A 6 -16.02 34.11 8.91
CA THR A 6 -16.40 33.35 10.11
C THR A 6 -16.25 31.84 9.94
N SER A 7 -16.46 31.31 8.73
CA SER A 7 -16.25 29.90 8.40
C SER A 7 -15.97 29.75 6.89
N PRO A 8 -14.70 29.62 6.49
CA PRO A 8 -14.32 29.45 5.08
C PRO A 8 -15.01 28.25 4.42
N GLY A 9 -15.25 27.17 5.17
CA GLY A 9 -15.95 25.99 4.65
C GLY A 9 -17.41 26.26 4.30
N SER A 10 -18.11 27.03 5.12
CA SER A 10 -19.50 27.43 4.87
C SER A 10 -19.60 28.38 3.68
N PHE A 11 -18.65 29.31 3.56
CA PHE A 11 -18.54 30.20 2.39
C PHE A 11 -18.33 29.42 1.08
N ILE A 12 -17.39 28.46 1.07
CA ILE A 12 -17.15 27.62 -0.12
C ILE A 12 -18.40 26.82 -0.49
N SER A 13 -19.10 26.26 0.51
CA SER A 13 -20.31 25.46 0.29
C SER A 13 -21.46 26.30 -0.28
N SER A 14 -21.63 27.53 0.22
CA SER A 14 -22.60 28.52 -0.27
C SER A 14 -22.28 29.00 -1.69
N ALA A 15 -21.02 29.39 -1.94
CA ALA A 15 -20.56 29.90 -3.22
C ALA A 15 -20.63 28.86 -4.35
N LEU A 16 -20.37 27.58 -4.02
CA LEU A 16 -20.40 26.50 -5.00
C LEU A 16 -21.81 25.89 -5.17
N SER A 17 -22.81 26.30 -4.38
CA SER A 17 -24.16 25.72 -4.38
C SER A 17 -24.13 24.17 -4.29
N VAL A 18 -23.18 23.63 -3.54
CA VAL A 18 -22.96 22.18 -3.48
C VAL A 18 -24.01 21.55 -2.57
N GLU A 19 -24.85 20.69 -3.15
CA GLU A 19 -25.74 19.83 -2.39
C GLU A 19 -24.90 18.76 -1.66
N TYR A 20 -24.87 18.83 -0.33
CA TYR A 20 -24.11 17.87 0.48
C TYR A 20 -24.85 16.52 0.53
N ARG A 21 -24.40 15.56 -0.27
CA ARG A 21 -24.92 14.18 -0.23
C ARG A 21 -24.11 13.37 0.77
N SER A 22 -24.69 13.12 1.94
CA SER A 22 -24.11 12.20 2.91
C SER A 22 -24.70 10.80 2.73
N ILE A 23 -23.84 9.77 2.78
CA ILE A 23 -24.27 8.38 2.84
C ILE A 23 -24.20 7.97 4.31
N VAL A 24 -25.36 7.71 4.92
CA VAL A 24 -25.44 7.20 6.29
C VAL A 24 -25.44 5.68 6.25
N LEU A 25 -24.30 5.06 6.57
CA LEU A 25 -24.16 3.60 6.65
C LEU A 25 -24.63 3.08 8.03
N ASN A 26 -25.92 3.18 8.30
CA ASN A 26 -26.54 2.73 9.57
C ASN A 26 -27.24 1.37 9.46
N ARG A 27 -27.16 0.70 8.31
CA ARG A 27 -27.85 -0.55 8.04
C ARG A 27 -27.00 -1.45 7.16
N VAL A 28 -26.85 -2.71 7.55
CA VAL A 28 -26.15 -3.72 6.75
C VAL A 28 -27.04 -4.92 6.60
N LEU A 29 -27.20 -5.41 5.36
CA LEU A 29 -27.94 -6.63 5.08
C LEU A 29 -26.96 -7.82 5.09
N VAL A 30 -27.17 -8.77 5.99
CA VAL A 30 -26.34 -9.98 6.12
C VAL A 30 -27.23 -11.21 5.99
N VAL A 31 -26.73 -12.28 5.37
CA VAL A 31 -27.42 -13.56 5.32
C VAL A 31 -27.01 -14.40 6.54
N ILE A 32 -27.96 -14.65 7.43
CA ILE A 32 -27.79 -15.53 8.60
C ILE A 32 -28.77 -16.69 8.43
N ASP A 33 -28.29 -17.93 8.47
CA ASP A 33 -29.10 -19.14 8.29
C ASP A 33 -29.98 -19.13 7.02
N SER A 34 -29.40 -18.71 5.90
CA SER A 34 -30.08 -18.56 4.59
C SER A 34 -31.23 -17.56 4.56
N LYS A 35 -31.34 -16.69 5.57
CA LYS A 35 -32.34 -15.61 5.61
C LYS A 35 -31.65 -14.24 5.57
N PRO A 36 -32.13 -13.29 4.74
CA PRO A 36 -31.61 -11.93 4.73
C PRO A 36 -32.07 -11.21 6.00
N THR A 37 -31.11 -10.85 6.84
CA THR A 37 -31.32 -10.16 8.12
C THR A 37 -30.70 -8.78 8.05
N LEU A 38 -31.49 -7.75 8.40
CA LEU A 38 -31.04 -6.37 8.43
C LEU A 38 -30.47 -6.04 9.81
N LEU A 39 -29.17 -5.75 9.88
CA LEU A 39 -28.49 -5.30 11.08
C LEU A 39 -28.60 -3.78 11.18
N THR A 40 -29.06 -3.31 12.34
CA THR A 40 -29.21 -1.87 12.67
C THR A 40 -28.38 -1.47 13.88
N ASP A 41 -27.88 -2.43 14.67
CA ASP A 41 -27.05 -2.16 15.84
C ASP A 41 -25.62 -1.76 15.41
N PRO A 42 -25.03 -0.68 15.97
CA PRO A 42 -23.70 -0.23 15.60
C PRO A 42 -22.58 -1.27 15.81
N SER A 43 -22.66 -2.09 16.85
CA SER A 43 -21.67 -3.14 17.14
C SER A 43 -21.76 -4.25 16.10
N ASP A 44 -22.98 -4.67 15.78
CA ASP A 44 -23.23 -5.72 14.79
C ASP A 44 -22.83 -5.28 13.38
N ILE A 45 -23.11 -4.01 13.02
CA ILE A 45 -22.67 -3.40 11.75
C ILE A 45 -21.14 -3.39 11.66
N LYS A 46 -20.46 -2.98 12.74
CA LYS A 46 -18.99 -2.96 12.78
C LYS A 46 -18.41 -4.35 12.58
N GLN A 47 -18.94 -5.36 13.27
CA GLN A 47 -18.49 -6.75 13.13
C GLN A 47 -18.76 -7.30 11.74
N ALA A 48 -19.94 -7.03 11.18
CA ALA A 48 -20.30 -7.45 9.82
C ALA A 48 -19.38 -6.80 8.77
N ALA A 49 -19.05 -5.51 8.92
CA ALA A 49 -18.12 -4.81 8.05
C ALA A 49 -16.71 -5.40 8.15
N ILE A 50 -16.17 -5.61 9.36
CA ILE A 50 -14.87 -6.24 9.57
C ILE A 50 -14.82 -7.61 8.89
N LYS A 51 -15.82 -8.46 9.15
CA LYS A 51 -15.91 -9.80 8.55
C LYS A 51 -15.98 -9.75 7.03
N HIS A 52 -16.76 -8.83 6.47
CA HIS A 52 -16.88 -8.65 5.03
C HIS A 52 -15.54 -8.24 4.40
N PHE A 53 -14.88 -7.22 4.94
CA PHE A 53 -13.63 -6.73 4.36
C PHE A 53 -12.44 -7.68 4.58
N GLN A 54 -12.44 -8.44 5.68
CA GLN A 54 -11.46 -9.52 5.89
C GLN A 54 -11.62 -10.67 4.89
N SER A 55 -12.84 -10.96 4.43
CA SER A 55 -13.07 -12.05 3.47
C SER A 55 -13.01 -11.59 2.01
N VAL A 56 -13.40 -10.35 1.71
CA VAL A 56 -13.42 -9.81 0.34
C VAL A 56 -12.01 -9.58 -0.19
N VAL A 57 -11.08 -9.21 0.68
CA VAL A 57 -9.65 -9.15 0.37
C VAL A 57 -9.06 -10.52 0.62
N THR A 58 -9.47 -11.51 -0.17
CA THR A 58 -8.73 -12.77 -0.20
C THR A 58 -7.33 -12.44 -0.71
N PRO A 59 -6.25 -12.82 0.00
CA PRO A 59 -4.91 -12.77 -0.57
C PRO A 59 -4.97 -13.47 -1.93
N PRO A 60 -4.36 -12.93 -3.00
CA PRO A 60 -4.42 -13.57 -4.30
C PRO A 60 -3.91 -15.01 -4.15
N LEU A 61 -4.83 -15.97 -4.18
CA LEU A 61 -4.52 -17.40 -4.16
C LEU A 61 -3.77 -17.82 -5.43
N ILE A 62 -3.76 -16.94 -6.43
CA ILE A 62 -3.14 -17.14 -7.72
C ILE A 62 -1.90 -16.25 -7.79
N GLN A 63 -0.75 -16.86 -7.56
CA GLN A 63 0.52 -16.32 -8.04
C GLN A 63 0.66 -16.73 -9.51
N TYR A 64 0.60 -15.75 -10.40
CA TYR A 64 0.91 -15.99 -11.81
C TYR A 64 2.41 -16.08 -11.96
N SER A 65 2.90 -17.18 -12.53
CA SER A 65 4.33 -17.38 -12.77
C SER A 65 4.76 -16.87 -14.15
N SER A 66 3.80 -16.64 -15.04
CA SER A 66 4.04 -16.18 -16.41
C SER A 66 2.88 -15.33 -16.94
N ILE A 67 3.17 -14.48 -17.94
CA ILE A 67 2.14 -13.67 -18.63
C ILE A 67 1.13 -14.57 -19.34
N ASP A 68 1.54 -15.77 -19.79
CA ASP A 68 0.68 -16.72 -20.50
C ASP A 68 -0.50 -17.23 -19.65
N GLU A 69 -0.36 -17.20 -18.33
CA GLU A 69 -1.43 -17.56 -17.39
C GLU A 69 -2.49 -16.45 -17.23
N PHE A 70 -2.22 -15.24 -17.72
CA PHE A 70 -3.18 -14.14 -17.64
C PHE A 70 -4.37 -14.35 -18.58
N SER A 71 -5.51 -13.71 -18.27
CA SER A 71 -6.60 -13.58 -19.23
C SER A 71 -6.14 -12.83 -20.49
N SER A 72 -6.79 -13.09 -21.63
CA SER A 72 -6.44 -12.47 -22.94
C SER A 72 -6.34 -10.94 -22.91
N ARG A 73 -7.18 -10.26 -22.11
CA ARG A 73 -7.11 -8.81 -21.89
C ARG A 73 -5.76 -8.38 -21.32
N TRP A 74 -5.29 -9.09 -20.29
CA TRP A 74 -4.07 -8.76 -19.57
C TRP A 74 -2.82 -9.23 -20.29
N GLN A 75 -2.86 -10.38 -20.99
CA GLN A 75 -1.78 -10.78 -21.90
C GLN A 75 -1.45 -9.66 -22.88
N ARG A 76 -2.47 -9.11 -23.56
CA ARG A 76 -2.30 -7.99 -24.50
C ARG A 76 -1.72 -6.74 -23.83
N ALA A 77 -2.16 -6.42 -22.61
CA ALA A 77 -1.72 -5.22 -21.92
C ALA A 77 -0.27 -5.29 -21.41
N TYR A 78 0.20 -6.49 -21.05
CA TYR A 78 1.54 -6.71 -20.50
C TYR A 78 2.54 -7.29 -21.51
N THR A 79 2.14 -7.56 -22.76
CA THR A 79 3.06 -7.95 -23.82
C THR A 79 4.03 -6.79 -24.10
N PRO A 80 5.36 -7.02 -24.09
CA PRO A 80 6.35 -5.99 -24.41
C PRO A 80 6.10 -5.36 -25.78
N LEU A 81 6.24 -4.04 -25.86
CA LEU A 81 6.15 -3.30 -27.12
C LEU A 81 7.43 -3.53 -27.93
N SER A 82 7.31 -3.93 -29.20
CA SER A 82 8.45 -4.22 -30.09
C SER A 82 9.37 -3.03 -30.32
N ASP A 83 8.84 -1.82 -30.20
CA ASP A 83 9.57 -0.58 -30.48
C ASP A 83 10.41 -0.12 -29.28
N ILE A 84 10.25 -0.77 -28.13
CA ILE A 84 11.00 -0.50 -26.91
C ILE A 84 12.12 -1.52 -26.81
N ASP A 85 13.36 -1.04 -26.82
CA ASP A 85 14.53 -1.87 -26.58
C ASP A 85 14.52 -2.40 -25.14
N SER A 86 14.70 -3.72 -24.98
CA SER A 86 14.80 -4.37 -23.69
C SER A 86 15.96 -3.85 -22.85
N SER A 87 17.01 -3.30 -23.48
CA SER A 87 18.16 -2.74 -22.78
C SER A 87 17.82 -1.57 -21.85
N LEU A 88 16.68 -0.89 -22.07
CA LEU A 88 16.19 0.17 -21.18
C LEU A 88 15.90 -0.33 -19.76
N TYR A 89 15.54 -1.61 -19.62
CA TYR A 89 15.23 -2.22 -18.34
C TYR A 89 16.47 -2.71 -17.59
N ASP A 90 17.62 -2.85 -18.27
CA ASP A 90 18.87 -3.34 -17.66
C ASP A 90 19.30 -2.46 -16.49
N SER A 91 19.10 -1.14 -16.60
CA SER A 91 19.38 -0.19 -15.53
C SER A 91 18.41 -0.29 -14.35
N VAL A 92 17.19 -0.78 -14.57
CA VAL A 92 16.19 -0.93 -13.49
C VAL A 92 16.44 -2.22 -12.72
N LEU A 93 16.98 -3.24 -13.40
CA LEU A 93 17.30 -4.55 -12.84
C LEU A 93 18.74 -4.64 -12.33
N SER A 94 19.53 -3.57 -12.42
CA SER A 94 20.88 -3.55 -11.89
C SER A 94 20.88 -3.60 -10.35
N PRO A 95 21.84 -4.30 -9.74
CA PRO A 95 21.96 -4.31 -8.29
C PRO A 95 22.24 -2.91 -7.74
N ILE A 96 21.69 -2.62 -6.56
CA ILE A 96 21.97 -1.41 -5.79
C ILE A 96 23.47 -1.37 -5.48
N LEU A 97 24.10 -0.26 -5.81
CA LEU A 97 25.50 0.00 -5.50
C LEU A 97 25.69 0.49 -4.06
N GLU A 98 26.89 0.32 -3.52
CA GLU A 98 27.24 0.77 -2.18
C GLU A 98 26.98 2.27 -1.97
N ASP A 99 27.39 3.11 -2.92
CA ASP A 99 27.20 4.57 -2.83
C ASP A 99 25.72 4.97 -2.87
N GLU A 100 24.91 4.30 -3.69
CA GLU A 100 23.46 4.53 -3.79
C GLU A 100 22.77 4.14 -2.48
N TRP A 101 23.14 2.98 -1.93
CA TRP A 101 22.60 2.51 -0.66
C TRP A 101 22.97 3.45 0.48
N LYS A 102 24.24 3.86 0.54
CA LYS A 102 24.73 4.81 1.54
C LYS A 102 24.02 6.16 1.44
N SER A 103 23.84 6.68 0.22
CA SER A 103 23.09 7.92 -0.02
C SER A 103 21.64 7.78 0.47
N THR A 104 20.99 6.66 0.15
CA THR A 104 19.61 6.35 0.55
C THR A 104 19.47 6.31 2.08
N LEU A 105 20.34 5.59 2.79
CA LEU A 105 20.33 5.54 4.25
C LEU A 105 20.50 6.93 4.85
N ASN A 106 21.47 7.71 4.36
CA ASN A 106 21.73 9.06 4.86
C ASN A 106 20.56 10.04 4.64
N SER A 107 19.77 9.84 3.58
CA SER A 107 18.63 10.69 3.25
C SER A 107 17.40 10.51 4.15
N MET A 108 17.35 9.44 4.96
CA MET A 108 16.21 9.14 5.82
C MET A 108 15.93 10.29 6.82
N PRO A 109 14.67 10.54 7.23
CA PRO A 109 14.37 11.60 8.20
C PRO A 109 14.83 11.25 9.62
N ASN A 110 15.32 12.24 10.38
CA ASN A 110 15.67 12.06 11.78
C ASN A 110 14.44 12.23 12.70
N ASN A 111 14.54 11.69 13.92
CA ASN A 111 13.54 11.76 15.00
C ASN A 111 12.18 11.16 14.63
N LYS A 112 12.17 10.14 13.77
CA LYS A 112 10.97 9.35 13.52
C LYS A 112 10.80 8.29 14.60
N ALA A 113 9.55 7.95 14.91
CA ALA A 113 9.25 6.87 15.81
C ALA A 113 9.80 5.56 15.24
N SER A 114 10.64 4.87 16.01
CA SER A 114 11.10 3.54 15.65
C SER A 114 9.93 2.56 15.62
N GLY A 115 10.02 1.57 14.74
CA GLY A 115 9.07 0.45 14.71
C GLY A 115 9.15 -0.42 15.98
N PRO A 116 8.39 -1.53 16.04
CA PRO A 116 8.29 -2.41 17.21
C PRO A 116 9.64 -2.92 17.73
N PHE A 117 10.59 -3.13 16.82
CA PHE A 117 11.95 -3.59 17.13
C PHE A 117 12.89 -2.49 17.62
N LYS A 118 12.40 -1.24 17.75
CA LYS A 118 13.14 -0.07 18.24
C LYS A 118 14.38 0.32 17.42
N ILE A 119 14.53 -0.22 16.21
CA ILE A 119 15.55 0.22 15.26
C ILE A 119 15.13 1.57 14.68
N SER A 120 15.93 2.60 14.93
CA SER A 120 15.68 3.95 14.41
C SER A 120 16.41 4.18 13.09
N TYR A 121 16.00 5.20 12.34
CA TYR A 121 16.70 5.57 11.10
C TYR A 121 18.13 6.03 11.36
N GLU A 122 18.40 6.68 12.50
CA GLU A 122 19.74 7.07 12.91
C GLU A 122 20.66 5.87 13.10
N MET A 123 20.15 4.76 13.64
CA MET A 123 20.92 3.52 13.74
C MET A 123 21.29 2.99 12.35
N LEU A 124 20.35 3.02 11.40
CA LEU A 124 20.60 2.58 10.02
C LEU A 124 21.62 3.49 9.30
N LYS A 125 21.54 4.81 9.50
CA LYS A 125 22.50 5.78 8.97
C LYS A 125 23.92 5.54 9.46
N HIS A 126 24.08 5.06 10.68
CA HIS A 126 25.37 4.78 11.30
C HIS A 126 25.84 3.33 11.11
N LEU A 127 25.18 2.55 10.25
CA LEU A 127 25.66 1.22 9.88
C LEU A 127 27.04 1.31 9.22
N THR A 128 27.95 0.46 9.67
CA THR A 128 29.32 0.38 9.15
C THR A 128 29.78 -1.08 9.08
N GLY A 129 30.82 -1.33 8.28
CA GLY A 129 31.45 -2.65 8.18
C GLY A 129 30.49 -3.75 7.73
N GLU A 130 30.55 -4.89 8.41
CA GLU A 130 29.78 -6.09 8.07
C GLU A 130 28.27 -5.84 8.09
N ALA A 131 27.76 -5.06 9.04
CA ALA A 131 26.33 -4.79 9.15
C ALA A 131 25.79 -3.98 7.96
N PHE A 132 26.59 -3.03 7.45
CA PHE A 132 26.26 -2.31 6.23
C PHE A 132 26.23 -3.26 5.02
N ASN A 133 27.26 -4.10 4.87
CA ASN A 133 27.33 -5.07 3.77
C ASN A 133 26.16 -6.05 3.77
N LEU A 134 25.79 -6.58 4.94
CA LEU A 134 24.63 -7.47 5.09
C LEU A 134 23.32 -6.76 4.73
N SER A 135 23.17 -5.49 5.08
CA SER A 135 21.97 -4.70 4.71
C SER A 135 21.85 -4.51 3.18
N LEU A 136 22.98 -4.28 2.50
CA LEU A 136 23.03 -4.13 1.05
C LEU A 136 22.75 -5.46 0.35
N ILE A 137 23.34 -6.56 0.84
CA ILE A 137 23.09 -7.91 0.33
C ILE A 137 21.61 -8.26 0.49
N LEU A 138 21.02 -7.97 1.65
CA LEU A 138 19.59 -8.20 1.90
C LEU A 138 18.73 -7.41 0.92
N ALA A 139 18.98 -6.11 0.75
CA ALA A 139 18.21 -5.27 -0.17
C ALA A 139 18.28 -5.78 -1.62
N ASN A 140 19.47 -6.13 -2.09
CA ASN A 140 19.68 -6.70 -3.42
C ASN A 140 19.04 -8.08 -3.57
N ALA A 141 19.07 -8.92 -2.53
CA ALA A 141 18.40 -10.22 -2.54
C ALA A 141 16.87 -10.06 -2.69
N CYS A 142 16.27 -9.11 -1.97
CA CYS A 142 14.85 -8.81 -2.09
C CYS A 142 14.46 -8.38 -3.51
N LEU A 143 15.25 -7.49 -4.14
CA LEU A 143 15.00 -7.03 -5.51
C LEU A 143 15.15 -8.15 -6.54
N ASN A 144 16.22 -8.94 -6.43
CA ASN A 144 16.50 -10.01 -7.40
C ASN A 144 15.49 -11.17 -7.30
N GLN A 145 15.04 -11.49 -6.10
CA GLN A 145 14.10 -12.60 -5.87
C GLN A 145 12.63 -12.15 -5.98
N GLY A 146 12.37 -10.84 -5.96
CA GLY A 146 11.02 -10.30 -5.88
C GLY A 146 10.29 -10.69 -4.59
N ASP A 147 11.03 -11.09 -3.55
CA ASP A 147 10.49 -11.54 -2.27
C ASP A 147 10.91 -10.61 -1.14
N ILE A 148 9.95 -10.29 -0.28
CA ILE A 148 10.15 -9.45 0.90
C ILE A 148 9.59 -10.18 2.11
N PRO A 149 10.25 -10.08 3.29
CA PRO A 149 9.77 -10.73 4.49
C PRO A 149 8.30 -10.42 4.76
N ALA A 150 7.51 -11.45 5.08
CA ALA A 150 6.07 -11.29 5.32
C ALA A 150 5.79 -10.26 6.43
N ASP A 151 6.64 -10.24 7.47
CA ASP A 151 6.56 -9.29 8.58
C ASP A 151 6.67 -7.81 8.14
N TRP A 152 7.24 -7.51 6.97
CA TRP A 152 7.31 -6.16 6.42
C TRP A 152 6.02 -5.73 5.71
N ARG A 153 5.16 -6.70 5.35
CA ARG A 153 3.84 -6.46 4.73
C ARG A 153 2.73 -6.28 5.76
N GLU A 154 2.96 -6.71 6.99
CA GLU A 154 2.03 -6.51 8.10
C GLU A 154 2.02 -5.01 8.47
N ALA A 155 0.96 -4.31 8.08
CA ALA A 155 0.71 -2.97 8.56
C ALA A 155 0.27 -3.04 10.03
N LEU A 156 0.93 -2.27 10.89
CA LEU A 156 0.47 -2.00 12.26
C LEU A 156 -0.84 -1.20 12.27
#